data_AF-K2NX20-F1
#
_entry.id   AF-K2NX20-F1
#
_cell.length_a   1.000
_cell.length_b   1.000
_cell.length_c   1.000
_cell.angle_alpha   90.00
_cell.angle_beta   90.00
_cell.angle_gamma   90.00
#
_symmetry.space_group_name_H-M   'P 1'
#
loop_
_entity.id
_entity.type
_entity.pdbx_description
1 polymer ?
#
loop_
_entity_poly.entity_id
_entity_poly.type
_entity_poly.pdbx_seq_one_letter_code
_entity_poly.pdbx_strand_id
1 'polypeptide(L)'
;MSTAKRRINSTGRKRIGRECIEISMLETAPDEPLKAKVSLKLDNQNFPGDATVAVEAYHRSSGMRFDCGTVNALNVPDVLVLSEVDKSGSVLFRLKVVDNDAEPGKLLGSAERLKPKSEDDSDGRRSIFPILYSDLRHDVWKVEIEQGDRPVLVVNKRIPGFSHKLLESPMMQGLLLPAALRFVLKDLVRVSDTGEEDDEPGWKEEWLEYCRNELGAADDPRELPDEISKENWIDDVAMRFCENLSLVDRIRTAAEEH
;
A
#
# COMPACT_ATOMS: atom_id res chain seq x y z
N MET A 1 -0.06 -22.92 11.88
CA MET A 1 -1.32 -22.31 12.35
C MET A 1 -0.96 -21.10 13.20
N SER A 2 -0.85 -19.93 12.57
CA SER A 2 -0.70 -18.66 13.29
C SER A 2 -2.11 -18.15 13.54
N THR A 3 -2.55 -18.14 14.80
CA THR A 3 -3.83 -17.56 15.21
C THR A 3 -3.78 -16.05 14.92
N ALA A 4 -4.53 -15.61 13.90
CA ALA A 4 -4.76 -14.20 13.67
C ALA A 4 -5.46 -13.60 14.90
N LYS A 5 -4.84 -12.59 15.52
CA LYS A 5 -5.41 -11.89 16.67
C LYS A 5 -6.46 -10.91 16.16
N ARG A 6 -7.73 -11.17 16.47
CA ARG A 6 -8.85 -10.24 16.27
C ARG A 6 -8.45 -8.83 16.75
N ARG A 7 -8.46 -7.84 15.86
CA ARG A 7 -8.20 -6.43 16.22
C ARG A 7 -9.43 -5.84 16.90
N ILE A 8 -9.56 -6.07 18.21
CA ILE A 8 -10.68 -5.54 18.99
C ILE A 8 -10.57 -4.01 19.03
N ASN A 9 -11.61 -3.30 18.59
CA ASN A 9 -11.73 -1.85 18.79
C ASN A 9 -12.34 -1.52 20.15
N SER A 10 -11.61 -1.78 21.23
CA SER A 10 -12.08 -1.55 22.59
C SER A 10 -12.24 -0.06 22.95
N THR A 11 -11.65 0.86 22.19
CA THR A 11 -11.67 2.31 22.48
C THR A 11 -12.69 3.08 21.66
N GLY A 12 -13.37 2.44 20.70
CA GLY A 12 -14.22 3.14 19.73
C GLY A 12 -13.43 4.09 18.83
N ARG A 13 -12.13 3.82 18.60
CA ARG A 13 -11.26 4.70 17.82
C ARG A 13 -11.79 4.87 16.40
N LYS A 14 -11.73 6.09 15.89
CA LYS A 14 -12.03 6.40 14.48
C LYS A 14 -10.86 6.00 13.59
N ARG A 15 -11.16 5.50 12.39
CA ARG A 15 -10.16 5.33 11.34
C ARG A 15 -9.79 6.71 10.80
N ILE A 16 -8.50 7.00 10.69
CA ILE A 16 -8.01 8.20 10.01
C ILE A 16 -7.76 7.80 8.55
N GLY A 17 -8.38 8.54 7.63
CA GLY A 17 -8.22 8.32 6.20
C GLY A 17 -6.77 8.45 5.75
N ARG A 18 -6.34 7.60 4.82
CA ARG A 18 -4.96 7.61 4.30
C ARG A 18 -4.67 8.86 3.47
N GLU A 19 -5.70 9.52 2.97
CA GLU A 19 -5.68 10.81 2.27
C GLU A 19 -5.32 11.99 3.18
N CYS A 20 -5.53 11.84 4.50
CA CYS A 20 -5.12 12.81 5.51
C CYS A 20 -3.62 12.77 5.82
N ILE A 21 -2.88 11.81 5.27
CA ILE A 21 -1.51 11.50 5.68
C ILE A 21 -0.64 11.30 4.46
N GLU A 22 0.41 12.10 4.34
CA GLU A 22 1.42 11.97 3.30
C GLU A 22 2.78 11.71 3.95
N ILE A 23 3.47 10.69 3.45
CA ILE A 23 4.78 10.27 3.95
C ILE A 23 5.69 10.09 2.74
N SER A 24 6.89 10.63 2.78
CA SER A 24 7.91 10.40 1.76
C SER A 24 9.25 10.06 2.41
N MET A 25 9.95 9.08 1.85
CA MET A 25 11.32 8.78 2.25
C MET A 25 12.28 9.74 1.56
N LEU A 26 13.30 10.18 2.27
CA LEU A 26 14.40 10.95 1.69
C LEU A 26 15.55 10.00 1.36
N GLU A 27 16.24 10.28 0.25
CA GLU A 27 17.49 9.60 -0.07
C GLU A 27 18.51 9.84 1.04
N THR A 28 19.20 8.78 1.43
CA THR A 28 20.21 8.78 2.49
C THR A 28 21.41 7.95 2.04
N ALA A 29 22.61 8.36 2.45
CA ALA A 29 23.81 7.56 2.22
C ALA A 29 23.69 6.21 2.98
N PRO A 30 24.37 5.14 2.54
CA PRO A 30 24.24 3.81 3.16
C PRO A 30 24.43 3.78 4.69
N ASP A 31 25.36 4.60 5.19
CA ASP A 31 25.69 4.68 6.61
C ASP A 31 24.83 5.67 7.40
N GLU A 32 24.03 6.51 6.73
CA GLU A 32 23.14 7.47 7.39
C GLU A 32 21.80 6.83 7.81
N PRO A 33 21.23 7.21 8.97
CA PRO A 33 19.86 6.81 9.33
C PRO A 33 18.87 7.16 8.22
N LEU A 34 17.84 6.31 8.04
CA LEU A 34 16.75 6.61 7.13
C LEU A 34 16.08 7.93 7.55
N LYS A 35 15.60 8.71 6.59
CA LYS A 35 14.93 9.99 6.83
C LYS A 35 13.59 10.01 6.13
N ALA A 36 12.58 10.62 6.75
CA ALA A 36 11.26 10.77 6.17
C ALA A 36 10.69 12.16 6.38
N LYS A 37 9.82 12.61 5.48
CA LYS A 37 8.94 13.76 5.67
C LYS A 37 7.51 13.26 5.86
N VAL A 38 6.78 13.90 6.78
CA VAL A 38 5.39 13.59 7.06
C VAL A 38 4.57 14.87 7.01
N SER A 39 3.45 14.82 6.30
CA SER A 39 2.45 15.88 6.27
C SER A 39 1.12 15.31 6.73
N LEU A 40 0.48 15.98 7.69
CA LEU A 40 -0.77 15.56 8.31
C LEU A 40 -1.85 16.61 8.06
N LYS A 41 -3.04 16.17 7.61
CA LYS A 41 -4.24 16.98 7.43
C LYS A 41 -5.36 16.40 8.30
N LEU A 42 -5.36 16.78 9.56
CA LEU A 42 -6.33 16.30 10.55
C LEU A 42 -7.55 17.22 10.68
N ASP A 43 -7.54 18.35 10.00
CA ASP A 43 -8.66 19.26 9.88
C ASP A 43 -9.89 18.48 9.35
N ASN A 44 -11.05 18.72 9.95
CA ASN A 44 -12.34 18.07 9.61
C ASN A 44 -12.50 16.60 10.06
N GLN A 45 -11.57 16.02 10.82
CA GLN A 45 -11.72 14.65 11.37
C GLN A 45 -12.53 14.61 12.69
N ASN A 46 -12.98 15.76 13.19
CA ASN A 46 -13.75 15.90 14.44
C ASN A 46 -13.07 15.22 15.64
N PHE A 47 -11.75 15.41 15.78
CA PHE A 47 -11.01 15.08 16.99
C PHE A 47 -10.96 16.29 17.94
N PRO A 48 -10.85 16.08 19.27
CA PRO A 48 -10.57 17.16 20.21
C PRO A 48 -9.27 17.87 19.85
N GLY A 49 -9.27 19.20 19.93
CA GLY A 49 -8.14 20.04 19.49
C GLY A 49 -6.86 19.87 20.33
N ASP A 50 -7.00 19.43 21.56
CA ASP A 50 -5.94 19.17 22.53
C ASP A 50 -5.47 17.71 22.55
N ALA A 51 -6.13 16.83 21.79
CA ALA A 51 -5.69 15.45 21.62
C ALA A 51 -4.26 15.41 21.04
N THR A 52 -3.39 14.58 21.62
CA THR A 52 -2.01 14.42 21.17
C THR A 52 -1.96 13.64 19.88
N VAL A 53 -1.04 14.05 19.00
CA VAL A 53 -0.78 13.40 17.72
C VAL A 53 0.62 12.80 17.78
N ALA A 54 0.74 11.52 17.43
CA ALA A 54 2.02 10.83 17.38
C ALA A 54 2.14 10.00 16.10
N VAL A 55 3.32 10.07 15.48
CA VAL A 55 3.70 9.21 14.35
C VAL A 55 4.70 8.19 14.85
N GLU A 56 4.46 6.92 14.58
CA GLU A 56 5.41 5.85 14.88
C GLU A 56 5.90 5.23 13.57
N ALA A 57 7.22 5.20 13.38
CA ALA A 57 7.88 4.49 12.29
C ALA A 57 8.34 3.12 12.81
N TYR A 58 8.13 2.04 12.04
CA TYR A 58 8.49 0.70 12.47
C TYR A 58 8.81 -0.23 11.30
N HIS A 59 9.69 -1.20 11.56
CA HIS A 59 9.94 -2.35 10.71
C HIS A 59 10.08 -3.58 11.61
N ARG A 60 9.17 -4.55 11.44
CA ARG A 60 9.03 -5.71 12.33
C ARG A 60 8.92 -5.30 13.81
N SER A 61 9.88 -5.68 14.64
CA SER A 61 9.94 -5.37 16.07
C SER A 61 10.72 -4.10 16.39
N SER A 62 11.40 -3.49 15.41
CA SER A 62 12.08 -2.20 15.57
C SER A 62 11.10 -1.07 15.28
N GLY A 63 11.14 -0.01 16.06
CA GLY A 63 10.28 1.14 15.84
C GLY A 63 10.59 2.29 16.78
N MET A 64 10.17 3.48 16.39
CA MET A 64 10.32 4.70 17.18
C MET A 64 9.13 5.62 17.00
N ARG A 65 8.95 6.50 17.97
CA ARG A 65 7.82 7.43 18.06
C ARG A 65 8.31 8.86 17.94
N PHE A 66 7.54 9.66 17.21
CA PHE A 66 7.67 11.10 17.09
C PHE A 66 6.39 11.74 17.62
N ASP A 67 6.50 12.57 18.64
CA ASP A 67 5.39 13.38 19.11
C ASP A 67 5.23 14.60 18.18
N CYS A 68 4.02 14.79 17.66
CA CYS A 68 3.70 15.75 16.61
C CYS A 68 2.80 16.89 17.11
N GLY A 69 2.81 17.17 18.42
CA GLY A 69 1.96 18.18 19.04
C GLY A 69 0.52 17.71 19.25
N THR A 70 -0.43 18.63 19.08
CA THR A 70 -1.88 18.34 19.21
C THR A 70 -2.62 18.60 17.91
N VAL A 71 -3.88 18.19 17.82
CA VAL A 71 -4.72 18.41 16.63
C VAL A 71 -4.79 19.89 16.22
N ASN A 72 -4.93 20.82 17.18
CA ASN A 72 -4.99 22.26 16.91
C ASN A 72 -3.60 22.94 16.84
N ALA A 73 -2.55 22.27 17.27
CA ALA A 73 -1.19 22.79 17.30
C ALA A 73 -0.22 21.71 16.83
N LEU A 74 -0.40 21.29 15.57
CA LEU A 74 0.47 20.31 14.94
C LEU A 74 1.89 20.86 14.86
N ASN A 75 2.84 20.08 15.39
CA ASN A 75 4.26 20.37 15.38
C ASN A 75 5.01 19.12 14.88
N VAL A 76 4.81 18.78 13.61
CA VAL A 76 5.50 17.66 12.97
C VAL A 76 6.93 18.10 12.66
N PRO A 77 7.97 17.34 13.06
CA PRO A 77 9.34 17.66 12.67
C PRO A 77 9.50 17.72 11.14
N ASP A 78 10.23 18.72 10.63
CA ASP A 78 10.47 18.89 9.18
C ASP A 78 11.09 17.64 8.54
N VAL A 79 11.93 16.93 9.31
CA VAL A 79 12.54 15.65 8.94
C VAL A 79 12.53 14.71 10.14
N LEU A 80 11.93 13.54 9.95
CA LEU A 80 11.98 12.44 10.91
C LEU A 80 13.24 11.62 10.63
N VAL A 81 14.18 11.62 11.58
CA VAL A 81 15.40 10.80 11.52
C VAL A 81 15.11 9.44 12.16
N LEU A 82 15.10 8.39 11.35
CA LEU A 82 14.71 7.04 11.75
C LEU A 82 15.93 6.25 12.28
N SER A 83 16.49 6.66 13.42
CA SER A 83 17.72 6.10 13.97
C SER A 83 17.56 4.73 14.63
N GLU A 84 16.34 4.36 15.04
CA GLU A 84 16.06 3.12 15.78
C GLU A 84 15.31 2.07 14.95
N VAL A 85 15.00 2.39 13.69
CA VAL A 85 14.31 1.48 12.77
C VAL A 85 15.34 0.69 11.96
N ASP A 86 15.17 -0.62 11.90
CA ASP A 86 16.02 -1.50 11.09
C ASP A 86 15.89 -1.16 9.59
N LYS A 87 17.04 -0.92 8.95
CA LYS A 87 17.16 -0.59 7.52
C LYS A 87 17.04 -1.80 6.58
N SER A 88 16.92 -3.01 7.11
CA SER A 88 16.92 -4.26 6.34
C SER A 88 15.66 -4.50 5.50
N GLY A 89 14.62 -3.66 5.65
CA GLY A 89 13.38 -3.78 4.90
C GLY A 89 12.58 -2.49 4.82
N SER A 90 11.34 -2.60 4.33
CA SER A 90 10.44 -1.48 4.13
C SER A 90 9.92 -0.95 5.47
N VAL A 91 10.08 0.35 5.71
CA VAL A 91 9.54 1.02 6.90
C VAL A 91 8.05 1.28 6.72
N LEU A 92 7.27 0.90 7.72
CA LEU A 92 5.87 1.27 7.85
C LEU A 92 5.71 2.36 8.90
N PHE A 93 4.63 3.11 8.78
CA PHE A 93 4.27 4.15 9.71
C PHE A 93 2.88 3.89 10.29
N ARG A 94 2.60 4.48 11.43
CA ARG A 94 1.24 4.61 11.96
C ARG A 94 1.06 5.97 12.59
N LEU A 95 -0.16 6.47 12.54
CA LEU A 95 -0.58 7.71 13.17
C LEU A 95 -1.53 7.36 14.30
N LYS A 96 -1.34 7.99 15.45
CA LYS A 96 -2.23 7.91 16.62
C LYS A 96 -2.69 9.30 17.02
N VAL A 97 -3.98 9.42 17.30
CA VAL A 97 -4.59 10.57 17.96
C VAL A 97 -5.11 10.08 19.31
N VAL A 98 -4.57 10.63 20.39
CA VAL A 98 -4.79 10.16 21.76
C VAL A 98 -5.42 11.27 22.57
N ASP A 99 -6.48 10.94 23.29
CA ASP A 99 -7.16 11.86 24.19
C ASP A 99 -6.22 12.28 25.33
N ASN A 100 -6.26 13.56 25.67
CA ASN A 100 -5.53 14.13 26.79
C ASN A 100 -6.45 14.71 27.87
N ASP A 101 -7.77 14.79 27.62
CA ASP A 101 -8.71 15.51 28.47
C ASP A 101 -9.78 14.60 29.05
N ALA A 102 -10.78 14.21 28.25
CA ALA A 102 -11.96 13.49 28.75
C ALA A 102 -11.60 12.08 29.25
N GLU A 103 -10.81 11.35 28.49
CA GLU A 103 -10.31 10.01 28.83
C GLU A 103 -8.80 9.90 28.54
N PRO A 104 -7.92 10.50 29.37
CA PRO A 104 -6.49 10.61 29.08
C PRO A 104 -5.84 9.26 28.74
N GLY A 105 -5.12 9.22 27.62
CA GLY A 105 -4.48 8.01 27.10
C GLY A 105 -5.39 7.14 26.22
N LYS A 106 -6.68 7.47 26.08
CA LYS A 106 -7.58 6.76 25.17
C LYS A 106 -7.22 7.05 23.71
N LEU A 107 -7.07 5.99 22.91
CA LEU A 107 -6.85 6.13 21.48
C LEU A 107 -8.17 6.54 20.79
N LEU A 108 -8.24 7.79 20.34
CA LEU A 108 -9.39 8.38 19.66
C LEU A 108 -9.39 8.09 18.16
N GLY A 109 -8.20 8.08 17.56
CA GLY A 109 -8.04 7.92 16.12
C GLY A 109 -6.76 7.18 15.77
N SER A 110 -6.79 6.37 14.70
CA SER A 110 -5.59 5.70 14.21
C SER A 110 -5.59 5.50 12.70
N ALA A 111 -4.41 5.59 12.10
CA ALA A 111 -4.12 4.99 10.80
C ALA A 111 -2.88 4.09 10.95
N GLU A 112 -2.98 2.85 10.49
CA GLU A 112 -1.97 1.81 10.68
C GLU A 112 -1.38 1.39 9.32
N ARG A 113 -0.15 0.85 9.32
CA ARG A 113 0.54 0.33 8.13
C ARG A 113 0.61 1.33 6.97
N LEU A 114 0.86 2.59 7.29
CA LEU A 114 1.05 3.65 6.33
C LEU A 114 2.38 3.42 5.61
N LYS A 115 2.34 3.30 4.29
CA LYS A 115 3.52 3.20 3.44
C LYS A 115 3.91 4.60 2.95
N PRO A 116 5.20 4.93 2.84
CA PRO A 116 5.64 6.10 2.10
C PRO A 116 5.13 6.09 0.66
N LYS A 117 4.94 7.28 0.08
CA LYS A 117 4.70 7.45 -1.35
C LYS A 117 5.83 6.78 -2.13
N SER A 118 5.46 6.04 -3.18
CA SER A 118 6.41 5.57 -4.19
C SER A 118 6.75 6.69 -5.17
N GLU A 119 7.89 6.59 -5.86
CA GLU A 119 8.27 7.54 -6.92
C GLU A 119 7.21 7.64 -8.03
N ASP A 120 6.41 6.60 -8.22
CA ASP A 120 5.32 6.53 -9.21
C ASP A 120 4.00 7.20 -8.74
N ASP A 121 3.92 7.68 -7.50
CA ASP A 121 2.70 8.35 -7.01
C ASP A 121 2.65 9.81 -7.50
N SER A 122 1.72 10.11 -8.42
CA SER A 122 1.46 11.48 -8.90
C SER A 122 0.69 12.34 -7.88
N ASP A 123 0.76 13.67 -8.01
CA ASP A 123 0.06 14.60 -7.11
C ASP A 123 -1.46 14.34 -7.11
N GLY A 124 -1.95 13.79 -5.99
CA GLY A 124 -3.37 13.50 -5.76
C GLY A 124 -3.87 12.12 -6.21
N ARG A 125 -3.06 11.28 -6.86
CA ARG A 125 -3.43 9.89 -7.22
C ARG A 125 -2.35 8.91 -6.82
N ARG A 126 -2.67 8.06 -5.83
CA ARG A 126 -1.82 6.92 -5.44
C ARG A 126 -2.07 5.76 -6.39
N SER A 127 -0.99 5.10 -6.82
CA SER A 127 -1.11 3.88 -7.60
C SER A 127 -1.82 2.80 -6.78
N ILE A 128 -2.80 2.11 -7.40
CA ILE A 128 -3.47 0.94 -6.80
C ILE A 128 -2.49 -0.25 -6.67
N PHE A 129 -1.42 -0.25 -7.48
CA PHE A 129 -0.36 -1.24 -7.47
C PHE A 129 1.03 -0.56 -7.46
N PRO A 130 1.49 -0.08 -6.30
CA PRO A 130 2.76 0.64 -6.21
C PRO A 130 3.96 -0.29 -6.47
N ILE A 131 5.04 0.31 -6.98
CA ILE A 131 6.32 -0.36 -7.17
C ILE A 131 7.24 -0.01 -5.99
N LEU A 132 7.82 -1.04 -5.37
CA LEU A 132 8.83 -0.90 -4.32
C LEU A 132 10.16 -1.46 -4.77
N TYR A 133 11.25 -0.83 -4.35
CA TYR A 133 12.61 -1.25 -4.65
C TYR A 133 13.27 -1.84 -3.41
N SER A 134 13.64 -3.12 -3.47
CA SER A 134 14.26 -3.80 -2.33
C SER A 134 15.37 -4.77 -2.78
N ASP A 135 16.27 -5.16 -1.88
CA ASP A 135 17.26 -6.21 -2.17
C ASP A 135 16.56 -7.57 -2.11
N LEU A 136 16.21 -8.11 -3.27
CA LEU A 136 15.57 -9.42 -3.40
C LEU A 136 16.57 -10.56 -3.59
N ARG A 137 17.86 -10.34 -3.28
CA ARG A 137 18.94 -11.29 -3.55
C ARG A 137 18.99 -11.68 -5.03
N HIS A 138 18.56 -12.90 -5.36
CA HIS A 138 18.55 -13.44 -6.71
C HIS A 138 17.16 -13.42 -7.38
N ASP A 139 16.10 -13.07 -6.65
CA ASP A 139 14.77 -12.89 -7.26
C ASP A 139 14.75 -11.57 -8.02
N VAL A 140 14.13 -11.55 -9.20
CA VAL A 140 14.07 -10.35 -10.05
C VAL A 140 12.96 -9.41 -9.59
N TRP A 141 11.78 -9.98 -9.34
CA TRP A 141 10.60 -9.29 -8.87
C TRP A 141 9.69 -10.26 -8.13
N LYS A 142 8.76 -9.73 -7.32
CA LYS A 142 7.68 -10.50 -6.71
C LYS A 142 6.48 -9.59 -6.40
N VAL A 143 5.32 -10.20 -6.20
CA VAL A 143 4.18 -9.52 -5.57
C VAL A 143 4.18 -9.84 -4.08
N GLU A 144 4.14 -8.82 -3.25
CA GLU A 144 3.91 -8.98 -1.81
C GLU A 144 2.49 -8.55 -1.47
N ILE A 145 1.75 -9.45 -0.83
CA ILE A 145 0.43 -9.21 -0.25
C ILE A 145 0.55 -9.59 1.23
N GLU A 146 0.62 -8.59 2.10
CA GLU A 146 0.58 -8.83 3.54
C GLU A 146 -0.87 -8.73 4.04
N GLN A 147 -1.24 -9.53 5.05
CA GLN A 147 -2.61 -9.51 5.60
C GLN A 147 -3.03 -8.09 6.00
N GLY A 148 -4.13 -7.56 5.44
CA GLY A 148 -4.62 -6.20 5.73
C GLY A 148 -3.80 -5.06 5.11
N ASP A 149 -2.96 -5.33 4.11
CA ASP A 149 -2.19 -4.33 3.39
C ASP A 149 -2.35 -4.50 1.87
N ARG A 150 -2.20 -3.40 1.13
CA ARG A 150 -2.35 -3.40 -0.33
C ARG A 150 -1.24 -4.21 -1.00
N PRO A 151 -1.54 -4.91 -2.12
CA PRO A 151 -0.54 -5.58 -2.92
C PRO A 151 0.49 -4.58 -3.43
N VAL A 152 1.75 -5.00 -3.47
CA VAL A 152 2.85 -4.18 -3.99
C VAL A 152 3.70 -5.01 -4.94
N LEU A 153 4.15 -4.39 -6.03
CA LEU A 153 5.13 -4.99 -6.91
C LEU A 153 6.53 -4.66 -6.38
N VAL A 154 7.26 -5.66 -5.89
CA VAL A 154 8.64 -5.45 -5.43
C VAL A 154 9.59 -5.81 -6.55
N VAL A 155 10.45 -4.87 -6.92
CA VAL A 155 11.51 -5.02 -7.91
C VAL A 155 12.86 -5.06 -7.21
N ASN A 156 13.76 -5.91 -7.71
CA ASN A 156 15.10 -6.02 -7.14
C ASN A 156 15.95 -4.77 -7.46
N LYS A 157 16.29 -4.00 -6.42
CA LYS A 157 17.14 -2.81 -6.54
C LYS A 157 18.57 -3.11 -7.00
N ARG A 158 19.01 -4.37 -6.96
CA ARG A 158 20.32 -4.79 -7.47
C ARG A 158 20.39 -4.80 -9.00
N ILE A 159 19.27 -4.66 -9.71
CA ILE A 159 19.22 -4.65 -11.17
C ILE A 159 19.18 -3.20 -11.66
N PRO A 160 20.30 -2.66 -12.20
CA PRO A 160 20.36 -1.26 -12.60
C PRO A 160 19.38 -0.96 -13.74
N GLY A 161 18.63 0.15 -13.61
CA GLY A 161 17.70 0.63 -14.62
C GLY A 161 16.46 -0.24 -14.84
N PHE A 162 16.13 -1.16 -13.93
CA PHE A 162 14.96 -2.04 -14.10
C PHE A 162 13.65 -1.24 -14.20
N SER A 163 13.46 -0.22 -13.36
CA SER A 163 12.26 0.63 -13.36
C SER A 163 12.06 1.33 -14.70
N HIS A 164 13.10 2.01 -15.16
CA HIS A 164 13.13 2.66 -16.46
C HIS A 164 12.79 1.68 -17.59
N LYS A 165 13.43 0.50 -17.60
CA LYS A 165 13.14 -0.53 -18.60
C LYS A 165 11.72 -1.08 -18.52
N LEU A 166 11.16 -1.24 -17.31
CA LEU A 166 9.78 -1.67 -17.12
C LEU A 166 8.80 -0.61 -17.64
N LEU A 167 9.09 0.68 -17.47
CA LEU A 167 8.23 1.77 -17.93
C LEU A 167 8.33 2.00 -19.45
N GLU A 168 9.49 1.76 -20.05
CA GLU A 168 9.72 2.03 -21.46
C GLU A 168 9.48 0.83 -22.38
N SER A 169 9.74 -0.40 -21.93
CA SER A 169 9.67 -1.59 -22.78
C SER A 169 8.26 -2.20 -22.76
N PRO A 170 7.51 -2.14 -23.88
CA PRO A 170 6.20 -2.79 -23.95
C PRO A 170 6.29 -4.30 -23.75
N MET A 171 7.41 -4.92 -24.17
CA MET A 171 7.66 -6.35 -23.97
C MET A 171 7.80 -6.68 -22.48
N MET A 172 8.58 -5.89 -21.72
CA MET A 172 8.68 -6.10 -20.28
C MET A 172 7.33 -5.89 -19.58
N GLN A 173 6.56 -4.87 -19.99
CA GLN A 173 5.21 -4.64 -19.46
C GLN A 173 4.30 -5.84 -19.74
N GLY A 174 4.31 -6.35 -20.97
CA GLY A 174 3.51 -7.52 -21.38
C GLY A 174 3.84 -8.80 -20.64
N LEU A 175 5.11 -9.00 -20.26
CA LEU A 175 5.53 -10.18 -19.50
C LEU A 175 5.28 -10.04 -17.99
N LEU A 176 5.46 -8.84 -17.44
CA LEU A 176 5.47 -8.64 -15.99
C LEU A 176 4.10 -8.21 -15.45
N LEU A 177 3.47 -7.18 -16.02
CA LEU A 177 2.26 -6.58 -15.43
C LEU A 177 1.06 -7.54 -15.43
N PRO A 178 0.75 -8.26 -16.53
CA PRO A 178 -0.35 -9.24 -16.50
C PRO A 178 -0.08 -10.41 -15.56
N ALA A 179 1.18 -10.80 -15.38
CA ALA A 179 1.55 -11.86 -14.43
C ALA A 179 1.36 -11.37 -12.98
N ALA A 180 1.82 -10.16 -12.68
CA ALA A 180 1.67 -9.55 -11.37
C ALA A 180 0.20 -9.26 -11.02
N LEU A 181 -0.59 -8.80 -12.00
CA LEU A 181 -2.04 -8.64 -11.86
C LEU A 181 -2.72 -9.96 -11.49
N ARG A 182 -2.43 -11.06 -12.22
CA ARG A 182 -3.00 -12.39 -11.90
C ARG A 182 -2.69 -12.83 -10.47
N PHE A 183 -1.50 -12.53 -9.94
CA PHE A 183 -1.19 -12.82 -8.54
C PHE A 183 -2.13 -12.09 -7.57
N VAL A 184 -2.44 -10.82 -7.84
CA VAL A 184 -3.37 -10.04 -7.01
C VAL A 184 -4.79 -10.57 -7.15
N LEU A 185 -5.26 -10.82 -8.37
CA LEU A 185 -6.60 -11.34 -8.63
C LEU A 185 -6.83 -12.70 -7.97
N LYS A 186 -5.81 -13.58 -7.95
CA LYS A 186 -5.86 -14.87 -7.24
C LYS A 186 -6.07 -14.74 -5.73
N ASP A 187 -5.56 -13.67 -5.12
CA ASP A 187 -5.85 -13.41 -3.70
C ASP A 187 -7.20 -12.73 -3.49
N LEU A 188 -7.67 -11.97 -4.48
CA LEU A 188 -8.96 -11.29 -4.47
C LEU A 188 -10.13 -12.28 -4.50
N VAL A 189 -10.05 -13.32 -5.35
CA VAL A 189 -11.12 -14.33 -5.51
C VAL A 189 -11.22 -15.32 -4.34
N ARG A 190 -10.23 -15.33 -3.45
CA ARG A 190 -10.26 -16.15 -2.24
C ARG A 190 -11.27 -15.59 -1.26
N VAL A 191 -12.34 -16.35 -1.02
CA VAL A 191 -13.29 -16.11 0.06
C VAL A 191 -12.53 -16.24 1.38
N SER A 192 -12.60 -15.24 2.25
CA SER A 192 -12.15 -15.41 3.62
C SER A 192 -13.12 -16.36 4.33
N ASP A 193 -12.79 -17.64 4.41
CA ASP A 193 -13.52 -18.64 5.21
C ASP A 193 -13.59 -18.27 6.70
N THR A 194 -12.80 -17.30 7.12
CA THR A 194 -12.93 -16.64 8.41
C THR A 194 -14.07 -15.62 8.27
N GLY A 195 -15.24 -15.90 8.87
CA GLY A 195 -16.38 -14.98 9.02
C GLY A 195 -16.04 -13.73 9.84
N GLU A 196 -15.02 -13.03 9.39
CA GLU A 196 -14.52 -11.75 9.89
C GLU A 196 -15.31 -10.71 9.10
N GLU A 197 -16.33 -10.13 9.75
CA GLU A 197 -16.82 -8.80 9.39
C GLU A 197 -15.61 -7.85 9.55
N ASP A 198 -14.82 -7.74 8.49
CA ASP A 198 -13.76 -6.75 8.42
C ASP A 198 -14.47 -5.43 8.12
N ASP A 199 -14.76 -4.66 9.18
CA ASP A 199 -15.24 -3.26 9.12
C ASP A 199 -14.24 -2.32 8.39
N GLU A 200 -13.26 -2.87 7.66
CA GLU A 200 -12.26 -2.17 6.91
C GLU A 200 -12.58 -2.36 5.41
N PRO A 201 -13.08 -1.32 4.68
CA PRO A 201 -12.96 -1.35 3.22
C PRO A 201 -11.47 -1.48 2.93
N GLY A 202 -11.12 -2.68 2.49
CA GLY A 202 -9.77 -3.15 2.32
C GLY A 202 -9.27 -2.79 0.94
N TRP A 203 -7.99 -3.05 0.70
CA TRP A 203 -7.43 -2.96 -0.65
C TRP A 203 -8.21 -3.84 -1.63
N LYS A 204 -8.87 -4.90 -1.16
CA LYS A 204 -9.69 -5.78 -2.01
C LYS A 204 -10.85 -5.03 -2.65
N GLU A 205 -11.57 -4.21 -1.89
CA GLU A 205 -12.66 -3.39 -2.42
C GLU A 205 -12.17 -2.37 -3.46
N GLU A 206 -11.03 -1.72 -3.20
CA GLU A 206 -10.38 -0.80 -4.17
C GLU A 206 -10.04 -1.53 -5.47
N TRP A 207 -9.51 -2.76 -5.38
CA TRP A 207 -9.15 -3.58 -6.55
C TRP A 207 -10.37 -4.11 -7.29
N LEU A 208 -11.45 -4.48 -6.59
CA LEU A 208 -12.72 -4.83 -7.21
C LEU A 208 -13.34 -3.64 -7.95
N GLU A 209 -13.28 -2.45 -7.34
CA GLU A 209 -13.75 -1.22 -7.98
C GLU A 209 -12.92 -0.89 -9.24
N TYR A 210 -11.60 -1.03 -9.19
CA TYR A 210 -10.74 -0.90 -10.37
C TYR A 210 -11.13 -1.90 -11.47
N CYS A 211 -11.33 -3.18 -11.14
CA CYS A 211 -11.73 -4.19 -12.12
C CYS A 211 -13.09 -3.87 -12.77
N ARG A 212 -14.06 -3.38 -11.99
CA ARG A 212 -15.37 -2.98 -12.50
C ARG A 212 -15.29 -1.72 -13.37
N ASN A 213 -14.68 -0.66 -12.84
CA ASN A 213 -14.75 0.68 -13.44
C ASN A 213 -13.78 0.83 -14.62
N GLU A 214 -12.56 0.31 -14.51
CA GLU A 214 -11.51 0.50 -15.53
C GLU A 214 -11.45 -0.66 -16.53
N LEU A 215 -11.84 -1.88 -16.11
CA LEU A 215 -11.77 -3.08 -16.95
C LEU A 215 -13.14 -3.66 -17.32
N GLY A 216 -14.23 -3.09 -16.80
CA GLY A 216 -15.60 -3.53 -17.13
C GLY A 216 -15.95 -4.94 -16.66
N ALA A 217 -15.29 -5.47 -15.62
CA ALA A 217 -15.62 -6.76 -15.04
C ALA A 217 -17.01 -6.69 -14.38
N ALA A 218 -17.95 -7.55 -14.76
CA ALA A 218 -19.35 -7.43 -14.34
C ALA A 218 -19.64 -8.14 -12.99
N ASP A 219 -18.97 -9.27 -12.74
CA ASP A 219 -19.27 -10.14 -11.61
C ASP A 219 -18.30 -9.89 -10.43
N ASP A 220 -18.82 -9.98 -9.20
CA ASP A 220 -17.97 -10.12 -8.02
C ASP A 220 -17.38 -11.54 -8.01
N PRO A 221 -16.06 -11.70 -8.19
CA PRO A 221 -15.46 -13.02 -8.32
C PRO A 221 -15.59 -13.88 -7.06
N ARG A 222 -15.90 -13.26 -5.92
CA ARG A 222 -16.09 -13.95 -4.64
C ARG A 222 -17.40 -14.73 -4.59
N GLU A 223 -18.37 -14.35 -5.43
CA GLU A 223 -19.69 -14.99 -5.53
C GLU A 223 -19.72 -16.09 -6.60
N LEU A 224 -18.61 -16.29 -7.33
CA LEU A 224 -18.53 -17.31 -8.37
C LEU A 224 -18.56 -18.73 -7.75
N PRO A 225 -19.32 -19.66 -8.35
CA PRO A 225 -19.73 -20.91 -7.70
C PRO A 225 -18.60 -21.94 -7.55
N ASP A 226 -17.57 -21.86 -8.38
CA ASP A 226 -16.50 -22.85 -8.45
C ASP A 226 -15.16 -22.24 -8.88
N GLU A 227 -14.07 -22.97 -8.63
CA GLU A 227 -12.71 -22.50 -8.91
C GLU A 227 -12.42 -22.32 -10.41
N ILE A 228 -13.11 -23.06 -11.31
CA ILE A 228 -12.94 -22.88 -12.76
C ILE A 228 -13.56 -21.54 -13.17
N SER A 229 -14.75 -21.22 -12.66
CA SER A 229 -15.39 -19.93 -12.87
C SER A 229 -14.50 -18.76 -12.38
N LYS A 230 -13.84 -18.92 -11.22
CA LYS A 230 -12.90 -17.91 -10.68
C LYS A 230 -11.64 -17.75 -11.53
N GLU A 231 -11.01 -18.84 -11.96
CA GLU A 231 -9.83 -18.78 -12.85
C GLU A 231 -10.20 -18.16 -14.21
N ASN A 232 -11.38 -18.48 -14.76
CA ASN A 232 -11.87 -17.83 -15.99
C ASN A 232 -12.06 -16.33 -15.81
N TRP A 233 -12.60 -15.89 -14.67
CA TRP A 233 -12.71 -14.46 -14.35
C TRP A 233 -11.34 -13.79 -14.24
N ILE A 234 -10.36 -14.44 -13.60
CA ILE A 234 -8.99 -13.94 -13.50
C ILE A 234 -8.38 -13.73 -14.91
N ASP A 235 -8.56 -14.70 -15.80
CA ASP A 235 -8.02 -14.61 -17.15
C ASP A 235 -8.75 -13.57 -18.02
N ASP A 236 -10.08 -13.43 -17.91
CA ASP A 236 -10.84 -12.37 -18.58
C ASP A 236 -10.37 -10.98 -18.14
N VAL A 237 -10.26 -10.74 -16.83
CA VAL A 237 -9.78 -9.45 -16.29
C VAL A 237 -8.35 -9.17 -16.73
N ALA A 238 -7.47 -10.17 -16.71
CA ALA A 238 -6.09 -10.00 -17.15
C ALA A 238 -5.98 -9.74 -18.66
N MET A 239 -6.84 -10.36 -19.49
CA MET A 239 -6.94 -10.08 -20.92
C MET A 239 -7.39 -8.64 -21.16
N ARG A 240 -8.47 -8.20 -20.52
CA ARG A 240 -8.98 -6.82 -20.65
C ARG A 240 -7.98 -5.77 -20.19
N PHE A 241 -7.19 -6.07 -19.16
CA PHE A 241 -6.06 -5.24 -18.77
C PHE A 241 -5.03 -5.09 -19.89
N CYS A 242 -4.69 -6.20 -20.57
CA CYS A 242 -3.77 -6.16 -21.71
C CYS A 242 -4.34 -5.36 -22.89
N GLU A 243 -5.65 -5.47 -23.15
CA GLU A 243 -6.36 -4.73 -24.19
C GLU A 243 -6.39 -3.23 -23.89
N ASN A 244 -6.73 -2.85 -22.66
CA ASN A 244 -6.76 -1.45 -22.20
C ASN A 244 -5.39 -0.77 -22.35
N LEU A 245 -4.31 -1.53 -22.16
CA LEU A 245 -2.93 -1.06 -22.37
C LEU A 245 -2.42 -1.23 -23.81
N SER A 246 -3.23 -1.83 -24.70
CA SER A 246 -2.87 -2.17 -26.09
C SER A 246 -1.51 -2.85 -26.20
N LEU A 247 -1.21 -3.78 -25.29
CA LEU A 247 0.16 -4.31 -25.11
C LEU A 247 0.69 -5.00 -26.36
N VAL A 248 -0.12 -5.82 -27.04
CA VAL A 248 0.30 -6.53 -28.25
C VAL A 248 0.65 -5.54 -29.36
N ASP A 249 -0.18 -4.52 -29.58
CA ASP A 249 0.08 -3.50 -30.59
C ASP A 249 1.35 -2.71 -30.29
N ARG A 250 1.53 -2.28 -29.03
CA ARG A 250 2.73 -1.56 -28.60
C ARG A 250 3.99 -2.41 -28.72
N ILE A 251 3.90 -3.71 -28.41
CA ILE A 251 5.01 -4.67 -28.58
C ILE A 251 5.35 -4.83 -30.07
N ARG A 252 4.35 -4.97 -30.93
CA ARG A 252 4.55 -5.10 -32.38
C ARG A 252 5.23 -3.86 -32.94
N THR A 253 4.71 -2.66 -32.63
CA THR A 253 5.31 -1.39 -33.10
C THR A 253 6.76 -1.27 -32.67
N ALA A 254 7.06 -1.54 -31.40
CA ALA A 254 8.44 -1.47 -30.89
C ALA A 254 9.38 -2.49 -31.56
N ALA A 255 8.88 -3.65 -31.96
CA ALA A 255 9.64 -4.68 -32.66
C ALA A 255 9.87 -4.37 -34.14
N GLU A 256 9.00 -3.59 -34.78
CA GLU A 256 9.14 -3.16 -36.18
C GLU A 256 10.09 -1.96 -36.33
N GLU A 257 10.33 -1.21 -35.25
CA GLU A 257 11.25 -0.06 -35.21
C GLU A 257 12.73 -0.46 -34.98
N HIS A 258 13.02 -1.74 -34.71
CA HIS A 258 14.36 -2.29 -34.45
C HIS A 258 14.79 -3.28 -35.53
#